data_AF-A0A2P2I3D5-F1
#
_entry.id   AF-A0A2P2I3D5-F1
#
_cell.length_a   1.000
_cell.length_b   1.000
_cell.length_c   1.000
_cell.angle_alpha   90.00
_cell.angle_beta   90.00
_cell.angle_gamma   90.00
#
_symmetry.space_group_name_H-M   'P 1'
#
loop_
_entity.id
_entity.type
_entity.pdbx_description
1 polymer ?
#
loop_
_entity_poly.entity_id
_entity_poly.type
_entity_poly.pdbx_seq_one_letter_code
_entity_poly.pdbx_strand_id
1 'polypeptide(L)'
;DTYVPRLDHKDFSFNIDITNEKGSEALATIRIFAWPHKDNNGMEFSFDDGRWNAIELDKFWVKLAAGDNHIVRKSKDSAATAPDVPSFKTLMDKTEAALSSGGDLDLHEFESATGMPNRFLLPKGNSNGMEF
;
A
#
# COMPACT_ATOMS: atom_id res chain seq x y z
N ASP A 1 -5.92 26.10 15.55
CA ASP A 1 -5.60 24.83 14.86
C ASP A 1 -5.95 23.64 15.72
N THR A 2 -6.63 22.67 15.13
CA THR A 2 -6.95 21.39 15.80
C THR A 2 -5.83 20.41 15.50
N TYR A 3 -5.24 19.83 16.54
CA TYR A 3 -4.24 18.76 16.43
C TYR A 3 -4.85 17.42 16.85
N VAL A 4 -4.69 16.39 16.01
CA VAL A 4 -5.20 15.04 16.27
C VAL A 4 -4.08 14.04 15.98
N PRO A 5 -3.64 13.25 16.98
CA PRO A 5 -2.77 12.10 16.74
C PRO A 5 -3.48 11.08 15.85
N ARG A 6 -2.83 10.64 14.76
CA ARG A 6 -3.36 9.63 13.83
C ARG A 6 -2.43 8.43 13.80
N LEU A 7 -2.99 7.24 13.55
CA LEU A 7 -2.19 6.05 13.26
C LEU A 7 -1.35 6.31 12.00
N ASP A 8 -0.14 5.74 12.00
CA ASP A 8 0.78 5.79 10.87
C ASP A 8 1.75 4.61 10.92
N HIS A 9 2.48 4.40 9.84
CA HIS A 9 3.57 3.42 9.76
C HIS A 9 4.79 4.02 9.05
N LYS A 10 5.96 3.39 9.24
CA LYS A 10 7.16 3.75 8.47
C LYS A 10 7.09 3.16 7.06
N ASP A 11 7.78 3.78 6.12
CA ASP A 11 7.96 3.23 4.77
C ASP A 11 8.66 1.87 4.82
N PHE A 12 8.22 0.95 3.97
CA PHE A 12 8.87 -0.35 3.77
C PHE A 12 8.71 -0.80 2.31
N SER A 13 9.41 -1.88 1.94
CA SER A 13 9.30 -2.48 0.61
C SER A 13 9.16 -4.00 0.71
N PHE A 14 8.32 -4.58 -0.15
CA PHE A 14 8.33 -6.00 -0.43
C PHE A 14 9.43 -6.31 -1.45
N ASN A 15 10.32 -7.24 -1.11
CA ASN A 15 11.30 -7.81 -2.03
C ASN A 15 10.77 -9.18 -2.46
N ILE A 16 10.45 -9.32 -3.74
CA ILE A 16 9.72 -10.46 -4.28
C ILE A 16 10.57 -11.09 -5.39
N ASP A 17 11.08 -12.28 -5.12
CA ASP A 17 11.84 -13.08 -6.08
C ASP A 17 10.93 -14.14 -6.71
N ILE A 18 10.82 -14.13 -8.05
CA ILE A 18 9.95 -15.03 -8.82
C ILE A 18 10.71 -15.59 -10.02
N THR A 19 10.69 -16.91 -10.18
CA THR A 19 11.17 -17.58 -11.39
C THR A 19 9.99 -17.88 -12.32
N ASN A 20 10.05 -17.39 -13.55
CA ASN A 20 9.07 -17.68 -14.60
C ASN A 20 9.61 -18.79 -15.53
N GLU A 21 9.09 -19.99 -15.37
CA GLU A 21 9.50 -21.19 -16.12
C GLU A 21 8.81 -21.35 -17.49
N LYS A 22 7.98 -20.40 -17.93
CA LYS A 22 7.22 -20.50 -19.20
C LYS A 22 8.07 -20.30 -20.46
N GLY A 23 9.36 -20.00 -20.34
CA GLY A 23 10.27 -19.76 -21.46
C GLY A 23 9.95 -18.52 -22.31
N SER A 24 8.97 -17.70 -21.90
CA SER A 24 8.57 -16.44 -22.53
C SER A 24 8.00 -15.47 -21.50
N GLU A 25 7.86 -14.19 -21.86
CA GLU A 25 7.26 -13.17 -20.99
C GLU A 25 5.83 -13.55 -20.59
N ALA A 26 5.50 -13.34 -19.32
CA ALA A 26 4.15 -13.56 -18.81
C ALA A 26 3.66 -12.36 -17.98
N LEU A 27 2.42 -11.92 -18.23
CA LEU A 27 1.73 -10.99 -17.35
C LEU A 27 1.23 -11.76 -16.12
N ALA A 28 1.61 -11.31 -14.93
CA ALA A 28 1.20 -11.87 -13.65
C ALA A 28 0.48 -10.82 -12.81
N THR A 29 -0.42 -11.27 -11.93
CA THR A 29 -0.98 -10.45 -10.86
C THR A 29 -0.36 -10.89 -9.54
N ILE A 30 0.31 -9.98 -8.85
CA ILE A 30 0.79 -10.20 -7.49
C ILE A 30 -0.30 -9.72 -6.54
N ARG A 31 -0.64 -10.55 -5.55
CA ARG A 31 -1.59 -10.24 -4.48
C ARG A 31 -0.88 -10.50 -3.15
N ILE A 32 -0.83 -9.48 -2.30
CA ILE A 32 -0.13 -9.54 -1.01
C ILE A 32 -1.17 -9.39 0.09
N PHE A 33 -1.15 -10.32 1.04
CA PHE A 33 -2.04 -10.31 2.20
C PHE A 33 -1.22 -10.44 3.49
N ALA A 34 -1.65 -9.79 4.57
CA ALA A 34 -1.20 -10.12 5.92
C ALA A 34 -2.22 -11.05 6.57
N TRP A 35 -1.78 -12.14 7.19
CA TRP A 35 -2.66 -13.18 7.71
C TRP A 35 -2.41 -13.39 9.21
N PRO A 36 -3.35 -13.01 10.09
CA PRO A 36 -3.22 -13.40 11.49
C PRO A 36 -3.17 -14.92 11.64
N HIS A 37 -2.03 -15.46 12.09
CA HIS A 37 -1.84 -16.89 12.29
C HIS A 37 -2.58 -17.42 13.52
N LYS A 38 -2.81 -16.55 14.52
CA LYS A 38 -3.41 -16.90 15.81
C LYS A 38 -4.52 -15.94 16.18
N ASP A 39 -5.52 -16.44 16.89
CA ASP A 39 -6.56 -15.63 17.53
C ASP A 39 -6.03 -14.93 18.81
N ASN A 40 -6.89 -14.15 19.47
CA ASN A 40 -6.52 -13.43 20.70
C ASN A 40 -6.23 -14.35 21.90
N ASN A 41 -6.62 -15.62 21.85
CA ASN A 41 -6.28 -16.62 22.86
C ASN A 41 -4.97 -17.37 22.54
N GLY A 42 -4.34 -17.06 21.40
CA GLY A 42 -3.13 -17.73 20.91
C GLY A 42 -3.41 -19.03 20.17
N MET A 43 -4.67 -19.33 19.85
CA MET A 43 -5.05 -20.52 19.08
C MET A 43 -4.77 -20.29 17.61
N GLU A 44 -4.09 -21.23 16.95
CA GLU A 44 -3.80 -21.14 15.52
C GLU A 44 -5.09 -21.24 14.70
N PHE A 45 -5.22 -20.37 13.70
CA PHE A 45 -6.28 -20.49 12.72
C PHE A 45 -6.01 -21.65 11.77
N SER A 46 -7.07 -22.38 11.44
CA SER A 46 -7.06 -23.19 10.22
C SER A 46 -6.91 -22.27 9.00
N PHE A 47 -6.48 -22.81 7.85
CA PHE A 47 -6.44 -22.02 6.62
C PHE A 47 -7.82 -21.44 6.25
N ASP A 48 -8.89 -22.23 6.40
CA ASP A 48 -10.23 -21.83 5.97
C ASP A 48 -10.83 -20.72 6.85
N ASP A 49 -10.54 -20.75 8.15
CA ASP A 49 -10.93 -19.66 9.07
C ASP A 49 -10.02 -18.43 8.89
N GLY A 50 -8.71 -18.68 8.78
CA GLY A 50 -7.69 -17.64 8.68
C GLY A 50 -7.81 -16.78 7.44
N ARG A 51 -8.12 -17.37 6.28
CA ARG A 51 -8.26 -16.64 5.01
C ARG A 51 -9.31 -15.53 5.04
N TRP A 52 -10.34 -15.65 5.88
CA TRP A 52 -11.38 -14.62 6.01
C TRP A 52 -10.97 -13.45 6.91
N ASN A 53 -9.92 -13.65 7.71
CA ASN A 53 -9.33 -12.65 8.59
C ASN A 53 -8.11 -11.95 7.97
N ALA A 54 -7.67 -12.38 6.79
CA ALA A 54 -6.54 -11.77 6.08
C ALA A 54 -6.90 -10.38 5.53
N ILE A 55 -5.94 -9.46 5.59
CA ILE A 55 -6.07 -8.11 5.04
C ILE A 55 -5.27 -7.98 3.74
N GLU A 56 -5.88 -7.44 2.68
CA GLU A 56 -5.19 -7.17 1.42
C GLU A 56 -4.25 -5.97 1.60
N LEU A 57 -2.95 -6.19 1.41
CA LEU A 57 -1.93 -5.13 1.48
C LEU A 57 -1.63 -4.52 0.12
N ASP A 58 -1.70 -5.31 -0.96
CA ASP A 58 -1.51 -4.81 -2.32
C ASP A 58 -2.01 -5.79 -3.38
N LYS A 59 -2.34 -5.24 -4.56
CA LYS A 59 -2.63 -5.99 -5.78
C LYS A 59 -2.17 -5.18 -6.99
N PHE A 60 -1.28 -5.76 -7.78
CA PHE A 60 -0.75 -5.11 -8.97
C PHE A 60 -0.39 -6.12 -10.06
N TRP A 61 -0.28 -5.63 -11.29
CA TRP A 61 0.18 -6.42 -12.43
C TRP A 61 1.66 -6.17 -12.69
N VAL A 62 2.37 -7.23 -13.07
CA VAL A 62 3.78 -7.16 -13.46
C VAL A 62 4.03 -8.07 -14.65
N LYS A 63 4.90 -7.63 -15.55
CA LYS A 63 5.42 -8.48 -16.63
C LYS A 63 6.67 -9.18 -16.12
N LEU A 64 6.65 -10.51 -16.16
CA LEU A 64 7.77 -11.36 -15.75
C LEU A 64 8.53 -11.80 -17.00
N ALA A 65 9.82 -11.50 -17.08
CA ALA A 65 10.72 -12.09 -18.07
C ALA A 65 10.86 -13.60 -17.82
N ALA A 66 11.27 -14.37 -18.83
CA ALA A 66 11.61 -15.78 -18.62
C ALA A 66 12.84 -15.91 -17.69
N GLY A 67 12.83 -16.88 -16.77
CA GLY A 67 13.85 -17.02 -15.74
C GLY A 67 13.58 -16.17 -14.50
N ASP A 68 14.63 -15.73 -13.82
CA ASP A 68 14.54 -15.06 -12.52
C ASP A 68 14.16 -13.58 -12.64
N ASN A 69 13.26 -13.13 -11.76
CA ASN A 69 12.79 -11.77 -11.66
C ASN A 69 12.90 -11.31 -10.20
N HIS A 70 13.47 -10.12 -9.98
CA HIS A 70 13.53 -9.46 -8.68
C HIS A 70 12.66 -8.20 -8.70
N ILE A 71 11.65 -8.15 -7.85
CA ILE A 71 10.67 -7.07 -7.80
C ILE A 71 10.74 -6.39 -6.44
N VAL A 72 10.94 -5.08 -6.44
CA VAL A 72 10.87 -4.23 -5.24
C VAL A 72 9.62 -3.37 -5.30
N ARG A 73 8.69 -3.59 -4.38
CA ARG A 73 7.41 -2.89 -4.31
C ARG A 73 7.31 -2.07 -3.02
N LYS A 74 7.26 -0.74 -3.12
CA LYS A 74 7.19 0.14 -1.94
C LYS A 74 5.78 0.15 -1.37
N SER A 75 5.66 0.31 -0.04
CA SER A 75 4.38 0.44 0.66
C SER A 75 3.53 1.62 0.16
N LYS A 76 4.18 2.69 -0.30
CA LYS A 76 3.55 3.89 -0.86
C LYS A 76 2.94 3.67 -2.24
N ASP A 77 3.39 2.65 -2.97
CA ASP A 77 2.88 2.34 -4.31
C ASP A 77 1.64 1.42 -4.25
N SER A 78 1.23 0.97 -3.05
CA SER A 78 0.14 0.03 -2.86
C SER A 78 -1.17 0.53 -3.46
N ALA A 79 -1.82 -0.33 -4.24
CA ALA A 79 -3.14 -0.07 -4.80
C ALA A 79 -4.28 -0.23 -3.77
N ALA A 80 -3.99 -0.72 -2.56
CA ALA A 80 -4.99 -0.88 -1.50
C ALA A 80 -5.30 0.44 -0.76
N THR A 81 -4.46 1.46 -0.95
CA THR A 81 -4.55 2.72 -0.19
C THR A 81 -4.42 3.96 -1.06
N ALA A 82 -4.85 5.10 -0.53
CA ALA A 82 -4.68 6.41 -1.14
C ALA A 82 -3.82 7.32 -0.22
N PRO A 83 -3.07 8.28 -0.78
CA PRO A 83 -2.37 9.28 0.02
C PRO A 83 -3.36 10.18 0.78
N ASP A 84 -2.88 10.89 1.81
CA ASP A 84 -3.72 11.88 2.48
C ASP A 84 -4.02 13.07 1.57
N VAL A 85 -5.24 13.59 1.71
CA VAL A 85 -5.70 14.77 0.98
C VAL A 85 -4.92 16.00 1.47
N PRO A 86 -4.47 16.88 0.55
CA PRO A 86 -3.74 18.09 0.90
C PRO A 86 -4.65 19.04 1.68
N SER A 87 -4.05 19.89 2.51
CA SER A 87 -4.81 20.92 3.22
C SER A 87 -5.44 21.91 2.22
N PHE A 88 -6.56 22.53 2.60
CA PHE A 88 -7.18 23.58 1.79
C PHE A 88 -6.19 24.71 1.45
N LYS A 89 -5.36 25.10 2.42
CA LYS A 89 -4.30 26.08 2.22
C LYS A 89 -3.30 25.63 1.15
N THR A 90 -2.84 24.38 1.19
CA THR A 90 -1.94 23.81 0.18
C THR A 90 -2.56 23.85 -1.23
N LEU A 91 -3.86 23.56 -1.34
CA LEU A 91 -4.58 23.66 -2.61
C LEU A 91 -4.66 25.10 -3.12
N MET A 92 -4.95 26.06 -2.25
CA MET A 92 -4.95 27.48 -2.61
C MET A 92 -3.57 27.95 -3.06
N ASP A 93 -2.53 27.66 -2.27
CA ASP A 93 -1.16 28.06 -2.56
C ASP A 93 -0.67 27.46 -3.91
N LYS A 94 -0.99 26.17 -4.19
CA LYS A 94 -0.68 25.53 -5.49
C LYS A 94 -1.43 26.18 -6.66
N THR A 95 -2.70 26.53 -6.46
CA THR A 95 -3.53 27.15 -7.50
C THR A 95 -3.01 28.54 -7.86
N GLU A 96 -2.67 29.35 -6.86
CA GLU A 96 -2.13 30.69 -7.06
C GLU A 96 -0.77 30.68 -7.77
N ALA A 97 0.09 29.72 -7.44
CA ALA A 97 1.37 29.53 -8.11
C ALA A 97 1.21 29.14 -9.59
N ALA A 98 0.26 28.24 -9.91
CA ALA A 98 -0.03 27.85 -11.29
C ALA A 98 -0.54 29.06 -12.10
N LEU A 99 -1.48 29.83 -11.55
CA LEU A 99 -2.00 31.05 -12.17
C LEU A 99 -0.90 32.10 -12.44
N SER A 100 0.00 32.30 -11.47
CA SER A 100 1.06 33.31 -11.56
C SER A 100 2.17 32.94 -12.55
N SER A 101 2.44 31.64 -12.70
CA SER A 101 3.45 31.13 -13.64
C SER A 101 2.92 30.91 -15.06
N GLY A 102 1.59 30.95 -15.25
CA GLY A 102 0.94 30.57 -16.51
C GLY A 102 1.09 29.08 -16.84
N GLY A 103 1.37 28.26 -15.82
CA GLY A 103 1.56 26.81 -15.95
C GLY A 103 0.32 26.02 -15.51
N ASP A 104 0.36 24.71 -15.75
CA ASP A 104 -0.72 23.79 -15.35
C ASP A 104 -0.68 23.48 -13.84
N LEU A 105 -1.85 23.26 -13.26
CA LEU A 105 -2.00 22.83 -11.87
C LEU A 105 -1.82 21.31 -11.76
N ASP A 106 -0.72 20.88 -11.15
CA ASP A 106 -0.45 19.45 -10.90
C ASP A 106 -0.97 18.97 -9.53
N LEU A 107 -1.98 18.10 -9.58
CA LEU A 107 -2.60 17.42 -8.44
C LEU A 107 -2.67 15.89 -8.64
N HIS A 108 -1.86 15.31 -9.54
CA HIS A 108 -1.98 13.89 -9.90
C HIS A 108 -1.83 12.95 -8.68
N GLU A 109 -0.99 13.34 -7.73
CA GLU A 109 -0.79 12.61 -6.46
C GLU A 109 -2.05 12.54 -5.59
N PHE A 110 -3.05 13.39 -5.82
CA PHE A 110 -4.28 13.49 -5.03
C PHE A 110 -5.54 13.17 -5.85
N GLU A 111 -5.38 12.59 -7.04
CA GLU A 111 -6.49 12.33 -7.98
C GLU A 111 -7.55 11.39 -7.42
N SER A 112 -7.19 10.46 -6.52
CA SER A 112 -8.15 9.58 -5.85
C SER A 112 -8.35 9.96 -4.39
N ALA A 113 -9.51 10.55 -4.08
CA ALA A 113 -10.01 10.66 -2.71
C ALA A 113 -10.69 9.36 -2.23
N THR A 114 -10.82 8.37 -3.11
CA THR A 114 -11.41 7.06 -2.84
C THR A 114 -10.34 6.05 -2.48
N GLY A 115 -10.34 5.59 -1.24
CA GLY A 115 -9.41 4.57 -0.75
C GLY A 115 -9.18 4.71 0.75
N MET A 116 -8.66 3.66 1.36
CA MET A 116 -8.19 3.73 2.74
C MET A 116 -6.91 4.59 2.79
N PRO A 117 -6.74 5.54 3.73
CA PRO A 117 -5.50 6.30 3.85
C PRO A 117 -4.28 5.38 3.99
N ASN A 118 -3.17 5.69 3.30
CA ASN A 118 -1.95 4.87 3.33
C ASN A 118 -1.44 4.61 4.74
N ARG A 119 -1.56 5.60 5.63
CA ARG A 119 -1.26 5.48 7.06
C ARG A 119 -2.00 4.36 7.82
N PHE A 120 -3.07 3.79 7.25
CA PHE A 120 -3.81 2.65 7.80
C PHE A 120 -3.49 1.32 7.08
N LEU A 121 -2.49 1.27 6.20
CA LEU A 121 -2.08 0.06 5.48
C LEU A 121 -1.75 -1.09 6.44
N LEU A 122 -1.12 -0.77 7.58
CA LEU A 122 -0.80 -1.74 8.63
C LEU A 122 -1.68 -1.54 9.86
N PRO A 123 -2.14 -2.63 10.50
CA PRO A 123 -2.82 -2.55 11.78
C PRO A 123 -1.86 -2.06 12.86
N LYS A 124 -2.42 -1.46 13.92
CA LYS A 124 -1.63 -1.04 15.09
C LYS A 124 -1.05 -2.28 15.78
N GLY A 125 0.27 -2.39 15.78
CA GLY A 125 0.99 -3.42 16.56
C GLY A 125 1.05 -3.13 18.06
N ASN A 126 1.85 -3.92 18.77
CA ASN A 126 2.19 -3.72 20.18
C ASN A 126 3.69 -3.45 20.34
N SER A 127 4.14 -3.10 21.56
CA SER A 127 5.55 -2.77 21.84
C SER A 127 6.53 -3.93 21.65
N ASN A 128 6.04 -5.16 21.66
CA ASN A 128 6.83 -6.39 21.55
C ASN A 128 6.81 -6.97 20.12
N GLY A 129 6.05 -6.34 19.20
CA GLY A 129 5.75 -6.91 17.89
C GLY A 129 4.52 -7.83 17.92
N MET A 130 3.92 -7.99 16.74
CA MET A 130 2.82 -8.92 16.50
C MET A 130 3.14 -9.74 15.26
N GLU A 131 2.89 -11.04 15.33
CA GLU A 131 3.00 -11.94 14.19
C GLU A 131 1.72 -11.89 13.35
N PHE A 132 1.91 -11.86 12.03
CA PHE A 132 0.91 -11.79 10.96
C PHE A 132 1.41 -12.61 9.76
#